data_AF-A0A7X6YM42-F1
#
_entry.id   AF-A0A7X6YM42-F1
#
_cell.length_a   1.000
_cell.length_b   1.000
_cell.length_c   1.000
_cell.angle_alpha   90.00
_cell.angle_beta   90.00
_cell.angle_gamma   90.00
#
_symmetry.space_group_name_H-M   'P 1'
#
loop_
_entity.id
_entity.type
_entity.pdbx_description
1 polymer ?
#
loop_
_entity_poly.entity_id
_entity_poly.type
_entity_poly.pdbx_seq_one_letter_code
_entity_poly.pdbx_strand_id
1 'polypeptide(L)'
;MKIQHLAIVFIIIMLPISMVITYYIQTQIDTINLQGTYNSKLQTATYDAIKSFQLNTINNKYSTISDSKIRDIEASISTFYNSLGTELGATGYNEESLRQFIPAILYTMYDGYYIYGEYYNETNDSYQYGLKPYIYYSCRYKKGNSDFIVNYTLDNTITIYGIVSGQYITKSGSLISPSMISEIQKNANGEVISLKYDGVLIQPEILKEQLITIDQNNFSTNNEYEYLTYSNKKIYKDDKGYFWNNKNNKQYITDNETLNFVQKNTIGGHLYSNSAVKYYADAYEFSIWVNSNLSTITQSNAIDSNGNKIQDFAISTQENNIFKLSEANNPLVSDSNFNQNRISVIRKSIESNLSSAIANFGSSAEYEFVMPSFTEDDWDKLVNNVSVSTFMQGVPIGAKFYNNYCIISNDKNKEVVTEDSIYVVTEDGQVHYPGCKDIIDNDKTIVQAYKNIDFERQTVVITEGDERYFYPQHSEKCYDCMVNIAETYDIDEIIKGKVTIYNTNEKDFQTKDIRNTTLRKIYLTSLAREKYDLYRTNNYFGN
;
A
#
# COMPACT_ATOMS: atom_id res chain seq x y z
N MET A 1 56.73 6.17 -52.27
CA MET A 1 56.27 7.53 -51.87
C MET A 1 57.09 8.00 -50.68
N LYS A 2 57.56 9.27 -50.66
CA LYS A 2 58.17 9.86 -49.46
C LYS A 2 57.16 9.83 -48.31
N ILE A 3 57.62 9.52 -47.10
CA ILE A 3 56.78 9.33 -45.88
C ILE A 3 55.86 10.54 -45.60
N GLN A 4 56.29 11.73 -46.03
CA GLN A 4 55.53 12.98 -45.96
C GLN A 4 54.22 12.96 -46.76
N HIS A 5 54.17 12.31 -47.92
CA HIS A 5 52.94 12.19 -48.70
C HIS A 5 51.94 11.23 -48.06
N LEU A 6 52.42 10.17 -47.41
CA LEU A 6 51.57 9.25 -46.66
C LEU A 6 50.95 9.95 -45.43
N ALA A 7 51.72 10.80 -44.74
CA ALA A 7 51.25 11.58 -43.60
C ALA A 7 50.17 12.61 -43.99
N ILE A 8 50.31 13.29 -45.13
CA ILE A 8 49.32 14.25 -45.62
C ILE A 8 47.99 13.53 -45.96
N VAL A 9 48.06 12.39 -46.66
CA VAL A 9 46.87 11.58 -46.97
C VAL A 9 46.20 11.07 -45.69
N PHE A 10 47.00 10.64 -44.70
CA PHE A 10 46.48 10.21 -43.39
C PHE A 10 45.75 11.33 -42.66
N ILE A 11 46.29 12.56 -42.63
CA ILE A 11 45.64 13.71 -41.99
C ILE A 11 44.33 14.09 -42.70
N ILE A 12 44.33 14.10 -44.04
CA ILE A 12 43.13 14.41 -44.84
C ILE A 12 41.99 13.42 -44.56
N ILE A 13 42.30 12.15 -44.28
CA ILE A 13 41.31 11.12 -43.97
C ILE A 13 40.93 11.15 -42.48
N MET A 14 41.89 11.23 -41.57
CA MET A 14 41.64 11.10 -40.13
C MET A 14 40.95 12.32 -39.53
N LEU A 15 41.30 13.54 -39.96
CA LEU A 15 40.74 14.77 -39.40
C LEU A 15 39.20 14.87 -39.55
N PRO A 16 38.59 14.64 -40.73
CA PRO A 16 37.14 14.65 -40.86
C PRO A 16 36.47 13.50 -40.10
N ILE A 17 37.09 12.30 -40.07
CA ILE A 17 36.57 11.17 -39.29
C ILE A 17 36.56 11.51 -37.79
N SER A 18 37.64 12.09 -37.25
CA SER A 18 37.71 12.51 -35.86
C SER A 18 36.69 13.60 -35.51
N MET A 19 36.43 14.56 -36.41
CA MET A 19 35.40 15.57 -36.21
C MET A 19 33.99 14.94 -36.15
N VAL A 20 33.67 14.02 -37.07
CA VAL A 20 32.37 13.32 -37.06
C VAL A 20 32.19 12.48 -35.81
N ILE A 21 33.22 11.74 -35.38
CA ILE A 21 33.18 10.96 -34.14
C ILE A 21 33.01 11.86 -32.92
N THR A 22 33.73 12.99 -32.85
CA THR A 22 33.62 13.93 -31.74
C THR A 22 32.22 14.54 -31.66
N TYR A 23 31.65 14.93 -32.80
CA TYR A 23 30.28 15.45 -32.87
C TYR A 23 29.25 14.39 -32.44
N TYR A 24 29.42 13.14 -32.89
CA TYR A 24 28.56 12.03 -32.49
C TYR A 24 28.65 11.75 -30.99
N ILE A 25 29.85 11.70 -30.42
CA ILE A 25 30.07 11.50 -28.98
C ILE A 25 29.44 12.65 -28.18
N GLN A 26 29.63 13.90 -28.61
CA GLN A 26 29.04 15.05 -27.92
C GLN A 26 27.50 14.98 -27.94
N THR A 27 26.91 14.66 -29.09
CA THR A 27 25.46 14.47 -29.21
C THR A 27 24.95 13.38 -28.26
N GLN A 28 25.68 12.27 -28.15
CA GLN A 28 25.33 11.19 -27.22
C GLN A 28 25.41 11.64 -25.75
N ILE A 29 26.44 12.40 -25.39
CA ILE A 29 26.60 12.98 -24.04
C ILE A 29 25.44 13.92 -23.73
N ASP A 30 25.11 14.83 -24.64
CA ASP A 30 24.02 15.79 -24.47
C ASP A 30 22.66 15.09 -24.32
N THR A 31 22.43 14.06 -25.13
CA THR A 31 21.24 13.20 -25.03
C THR A 31 21.16 12.47 -23.68
N ILE A 32 22.27 11.94 -23.15
CA ILE A 32 22.32 11.29 -21.82
C ILE A 32 22.04 12.31 -20.71
N ASN A 33 22.64 13.50 -20.78
CA ASN A 33 22.43 14.57 -19.81
C ASN A 33 20.97 15.05 -19.79
N LEU A 34 20.37 15.20 -20.97
CA LEU A 34 18.97 15.60 -21.11
C LEU A 34 18.03 14.51 -20.57
N GLN A 35 18.33 13.24 -20.84
CA GLN A 35 17.60 12.11 -20.28
C GLN A 35 17.69 12.10 -18.73
N GLY A 36 18.88 12.27 -18.16
CA GLY A 36 19.06 12.36 -16.70
C GLY A 36 18.29 13.55 -16.09
N THR A 37 18.27 14.68 -16.80
CA THR A 37 17.49 15.86 -16.40
C THR A 37 15.99 15.56 -16.39
N TYR A 38 15.44 14.98 -17.45
CA TYR A 38 14.02 14.63 -17.52
C TYR A 38 13.64 13.55 -16.51
N ASN A 39 14.52 12.59 -16.22
CA ASN A 39 14.31 11.60 -15.15
C ASN A 39 14.08 12.29 -13.81
N SER A 40 14.97 13.22 -13.44
CA SER A 40 14.86 13.95 -12.17
C SER A 40 13.57 14.77 -12.10
N LYS A 41 13.19 15.44 -13.20
CA LYS A 41 11.97 16.25 -13.26
C LYS A 41 10.70 15.41 -13.15
N LEU A 42 10.66 14.28 -13.86
CA LEU A 42 9.57 13.32 -13.74
C LEU A 42 9.45 12.82 -12.31
N GLN A 43 10.57 12.40 -11.71
CA GLN A 43 10.60 11.91 -10.33
C GLN A 43 10.11 12.94 -9.30
N THR A 44 10.54 14.20 -9.40
CA THR A 44 10.06 15.30 -8.54
C THR A 44 8.54 15.48 -8.69
N ALA A 45 8.03 15.52 -9.93
CA ALA A 45 6.61 15.69 -10.18
C ALA A 45 5.77 14.51 -9.64
N THR A 46 6.23 13.27 -9.84
CA THR A 46 5.58 12.07 -9.27
C THR A 46 5.59 12.12 -7.74
N TYR A 47 6.67 12.61 -7.14
CA TYR A 47 6.81 12.74 -5.69
C TYR A 47 5.82 13.77 -5.13
N ASP A 48 5.71 14.93 -5.78
CA ASP A 48 4.74 15.95 -5.38
C ASP A 48 3.30 15.47 -5.51
N ALA A 49 3.02 14.68 -6.56
CA ALA A 49 1.72 14.05 -6.77
C ALA A 49 1.35 13.12 -5.61
N ILE A 50 2.24 12.18 -5.24
CA ILE A 50 1.95 11.23 -4.15
C ILE A 50 1.87 11.95 -2.80
N LYS A 51 2.67 13.01 -2.57
CA LYS A 51 2.57 13.81 -1.34
C LYS A 51 1.27 14.57 -1.24
N SER A 52 0.79 15.15 -2.34
CA SER A 52 -0.53 15.79 -2.39
C SER A 52 -1.64 14.79 -2.09
N PHE A 53 -1.60 13.59 -2.70
CA PHE A 53 -2.53 12.50 -2.40
C PHE A 53 -2.48 12.08 -0.92
N GLN A 54 -1.28 11.94 -0.37
CA GLN A 54 -1.04 11.59 1.03
C GLN A 54 -1.64 12.64 1.98
N LEU A 55 -1.39 13.94 1.75
CA LEU A 55 -1.91 15.01 2.61
C LEU A 55 -3.44 15.06 2.60
N ASN A 56 -4.06 14.87 1.43
CA ASN A 56 -5.52 14.89 1.29
C ASN A 56 -6.18 13.72 2.03
N THR A 57 -5.66 12.50 1.85
CA THR A 57 -6.17 11.29 2.53
C THR A 57 -6.01 11.35 4.06
N ILE A 58 -4.94 11.98 4.56
CA ILE A 58 -4.73 12.15 6.01
C ILE A 58 -5.75 13.12 6.62
N ASN A 59 -6.03 14.22 5.93
CA ASN A 59 -6.88 15.31 6.43
C ASN A 59 -8.39 15.04 6.27
N ASN A 60 -8.78 14.20 5.32
CA ASN A 60 -10.17 13.89 5.02
C ASN A 60 -10.79 12.82 5.94
N LYS A 61 -10.66 13.00 7.27
CA LYS A 61 -11.16 12.06 8.30
C LYS A 61 -12.70 11.91 8.36
N TYR A 62 -13.50 12.66 7.57
CA TYR A 62 -14.94 12.84 7.84
C TYR A 62 -15.93 12.86 6.66
N SER A 63 -15.50 12.70 5.38
CA SER A 63 -16.44 12.77 4.23
C SER A 63 -16.78 11.39 3.64
N THR A 64 -17.90 11.29 2.93
CA THR A 64 -18.34 10.09 2.20
C THR A 64 -17.35 9.74 1.09
N ILE A 65 -16.82 8.53 1.15
CA ILE A 65 -15.42 8.23 0.79
C ILE A 65 -15.14 8.08 -0.72
N SER A 66 -16.10 7.61 -1.53
CA SER A 66 -15.86 7.37 -2.97
C SER A 66 -15.55 8.65 -3.76
N ASP A 67 -16.42 9.66 -3.64
CA ASP A 67 -16.26 10.95 -4.33
C ASP A 67 -15.05 11.70 -3.79
N SER A 68 -14.73 11.43 -2.53
CA SER A 68 -13.58 11.99 -1.85
C SER A 68 -12.27 11.43 -2.38
N LYS A 69 -12.19 10.13 -2.66
CA LYS A 69 -11.00 9.48 -3.24
C LYS A 69 -10.72 9.97 -4.65
N ILE A 70 -11.76 10.04 -5.49
CA ILE A 70 -11.63 10.53 -6.87
C ILE A 70 -11.10 11.96 -6.86
N ARG A 71 -11.70 12.85 -6.05
CA ARG A 71 -11.23 14.23 -5.88
C ARG A 71 -9.78 14.31 -5.39
N ASP A 72 -9.40 13.47 -4.43
CA ASP A 72 -8.04 13.46 -3.87
C ASP A 72 -7.01 12.99 -4.91
N ILE A 73 -7.39 12.04 -5.81
CA ILE A 73 -6.59 11.61 -6.97
C ILE A 73 -6.51 12.74 -8.01
N GLU A 74 -7.61 13.41 -8.34
CA GLU A 74 -7.62 14.52 -9.30
C GLU A 74 -6.72 15.67 -8.84
N ALA A 75 -6.78 16.03 -7.55
CA ALA A 75 -5.88 17.03 -6.98
C ALA A 75 -4.40 16.61 -7.05
N SER A 76 -4.12 15.32 -6.86
CA SER A 76 -2.78 14.74 -7.04
C SER A 76 -2.29 14.85 -8.49
N ILE A 77 -3.15 14.55 -9.46
CA ILE A 77 -2.84 14.68 -10.90
C ILE A 77 -2.60 16.15 -11.29
N SER A 78 -3.41 17.08 -10.79
CA SER A 78 -3.14 18.51 -11.01
C SER A 78 -1.81 18.95 -10.40
N THR A 79 -1.46 18.41 -9.22
CA THR A 79 -0.16 18.68 -8.59
C THR A 79 0.99 18.15 -9.44
N PHE A 80 0.86 16.93 -9.99
CA PHE A 80 1.83 16.35 -10.93
C PHE A 80 2.11 17.27 -12.11
N TYR A 81 1.07 17.70 -12.83
CA TYR A 81 1.24 18.54 -14.03
C TYR A 81 1.81 19.92 -13.70
N ASN A 82 1.38 20.53 -12.59
CA ASN A 82 1.92 21.82 -12.13
C ASN A 82 3.41 21.71 -11.77
N SER A 83 3.80 20.65 -11.06
CA SER A 83 5.20 20.39 -10.71
C SER A 83 6.04 20.12 -11.96
N LEU A 84 5.58 19.21 -12.83
CA LEU A 84 6.28 18.89 -14.08
C LEU A 84 6.45 20.12 -14.99
N GLY A 85 5.41 20.94 -15.14
CA GLY A 85 5.49 22.18 -15.92
C GLY A 85 6.47 23.19 -15.34
N THR A 86 6.48 23.35 -14.01
CA THR A 86 7.43 24.21 -13.29
C THR A 86 8.86 23.73 -13.49
N GLU A 87 9.10 22.44 -13.28
CA GLU A 87 10.41 21.80 -13.46
C GLU A 87 10.93 21.89 -14.90
N LEU A 88 10.05 21.79 -15.90
CA LEU A 88 10.40 21.98 -17.31
C LEU A 88 10.68 23.44 -17.70
N GLY A 89 10.51 24.39 -16.78
CA GLY A 89 10.84 25.80 -16.98
C GLY A 89 9.75 26.56 -17.76
N ALA A 90 8.48 26.23 -17.53
CA ALA A 90 7.35 26.77 -18.26
C ALA A 90 7.12 28.28 -18.01
N THR A 91 7.86 29.12 -18.73
CA THR A 91 7.24 30.23 -19.47
C THR A 91 6.83 29.70 -20.85
N GLY A 92 5.82 28.82 -20.94
CA GLY A 92 5.27 28.41 -22.26
C GLY A 92 4.55 27.08 -22.39
N TYR A 93 4.83 26.07 -21.56
CA TYR A 93 4.10 24.77 -21.61
C TYR A 93 2.85 24.84 -20.74
N ASN A 94 1.67 24.73 -21.34
CA ASN A 94 0.42 24.51 -20.61
C ASN A 94 0.24 23.00 -20.31
N GLU A 95 -0.56 22.65 -19.32
CA GLU A 95 -0.88 21.27 -18.94
C GLU A 95 -1.28 20.41 -20.15
N GLU A 96 -2.03 21.00 -21.09
CA GLU A 96 -2.46 20.38 -22.35
C GLU A 96 -1.29 19.94 -23.24
N SER A 97 -0.21 20.72 -23.30
CA SER A 97 1.01 20.34 -24.05
C SER A 97 1.77 19.20 -23.39
N LEU A 98 1.75 19.13 -22.05
CA LEU A 98 2.43 18.05 -21.31
C LEU A 98 1.68 16.73 -21.43
N ARG A 99 0.34 16.78 -21.43
CA ARG A 99 -0.53 15.60 -21.57
C ARG A 99 -0.19 14.76 -22.79
N GLN A 100 0.21 15.39 -23.92
CA GLN A 100 0.63 14.70 -25.14
C GLN A 100 1.82 13.73 -24.96
N PHE A 101 2.60 13.90 -23.88
CA PHE A 101 3.74 13.04 -23.57
C PHE A 101 3.49 12.13 -22.37
N ILE A 102 2.31 12.21 -21.74
CA ILE A 102 1.92 11.43 -20.56
C ILE A 102 0.77 10.47 -20.94
N PRO A 103 1.08 9.28 -21.48
CA PRO A 103 0.05 8.36 -21.95
C PRO A 103 -0.85 7.82 -20.84
N ALA A 104 -0.30 7.68 -19.63
CA ALA A 104 -1.03 7.18 -18.48
C ALA A 104 -0.45 7.68 -17.15
N ILE A 105 -1.28 7.72 -16.12
CA ILE A 105 -0.87 7.75 -14.71
C ILE A 105 -1.67 6.66 -13.99
N LEU A 106 -0.98 5.75 -13.32
CA LEU A 106 -1.57 4.64 -12.57
C LEU A 106 -1.57 4.98 -11.07
N TYR A 107 -2.72 4.82 -10.43
CA TYR A 107 -2.87 4.89 -8.97
C TYR A 107 -3.25 3.51 -8.44
N THR A 108 -2.33 2.79 -7.80
CA THR A 108 -2.67 1.54 -7.11
C THR A 108 -3.34 1.83 -5.78
N MET A 109 -4.40 1.10 -5.47
CA MET A 109 -5.23 1.25 -4.28
C MET A 109 -5.35 -0.11 -3.58
N TYR A 110 -6.03 -0.15 -2.44
CA TYR A 110 -6.12 -1.35 -1.61
C TYR A 110 -6.71 -2.58 -2.31
N ASP A 111 -7.73 -2.44 -3.16
CA ASP A 111 -8.44 -3.55 -3.80
C ASP A 111 -8.54 -3.45 -5.34
N GLY A 112 -7.79 -2.52 -5.91
CA GLY A 112 -7.82 -2.21 -7.34
C GLY A 112 -7.00 -0.98 -7.65
N TYR A 113 -7.25 -0.35 -8.79
CA TYR A 113 -6.49 0.80 -9.25
C TYR A 113 -7.29 1.69 -10.20
N TYR A 114 -6.84 2.93 -10.31
CA TYR A 114 -7.28 3.86 -11.35
C TYR A 114 -6.19 4.06 -12.39
N ILE A 115 -6.61 4.20 -13.64
CA ILE A 115 -5.75 4.68 -14.73
C ILE A 115 -6.30 6.03 -15.17
N TYR A 116 -5.51 7.08 -15.00
CA TYR A 116 -5.72 8.35 -15.67
C TYR A 116 -5.07 8.30 -17.05
N GLY A 117 -5.78 8.81 -18.05
CA GLY A 117 -5.25 8.94 -19.40
C GLY A 117 -6.35 9.39 -20.36
N GLU A 118 -6.04 9.37 -21.65
CA GLU A 118 -7.01 9.69 -22.68
C GLU A 118 -8.06 8.57 -22.83
N TYR A 119 -9.32 8.94 -22.99
CA TYR A 119 -10.40 8.04 -23.32
C TYR A 119 -11.41 8.71 -24.25
N TYR A 120 -12.07 7.90 -25.07
CA TYR A 120 -13.13 8.36 -25.95
C TYR A 120 -14.44 8.48 -25.17
N ASN A 121 -15.04 9.67 -25.16
CA ASN A 121 -16.33 9.92 -24.54
C ASN A 121 -17.44 9.81 -25.58
N GLU A 122 -18.22 8.74 -25.52
CA GLU A 122 -19.35 8.48 -26.43
C GLU A 122 -20.44 9.55 -26.37
N THR A 123 -20.57 10.26 -25.25
CA THR A 123 -21.58 11.33 -25.10
C THR A 123 -21.16 12.61 -25.82
N ASN A 124 -19.86 12.90 -25.81
CA ASN A 124 -19.29 14.14 -26.36
C ASN A 124 -18.61 13.93 -27.71
N ASP A 125 -18.62 12.69 -28.25
CA ASP A 125 -17.96 12.28 -29.49
C ASP A 125 -16.52 12.83 -29.63
N SER A 126 -15.76 12.77 -28.53
CA SER A 126 -14.43 13.37 -28.44
C SER A 126 -13.54 12.63 -27.44
N TYR A 127 -12.24 12.67 -27.71
CA TYR A 127 -11.23 12.21 -26.76
C TYR A 127 -11.04 13.26 -25.66
N GLN A 128 -11.03 12.79 -24.42
CA GLN A 128 -10.79 13.62 -23.25
C GLN A 128 -9.91 12.88 -22.25
N TYR A 129 -9.22 13.65 -21.41
CA TYR A 129 -8.39 13.12 -20.34
C TYR A 129 -9.21 13.00 -19.05
N GLY A 130 -9.04 11.89 -18.35
CA GLY A 130 -9.64 11.70 -17.04
C GLY A 130 -9.39 10.32 -16.49
N LEU A 131 -9.99 10.06 -15.33
CA LEU A 131 -9.92 8.76 -14.67
C LEU A 131 -10.83 7.76 -15.39
N LYS A 132 -10.24 6.67 -15.87
CA LYS A 132 -10.99 5.50 -16.34
C LYS A 132 -11.71 4.83 -15.15
N PRO A 133 -12.76 4.03 -15.40
CA PRO A 133 -13.45 3.29 -14.34
C PRO A 133 -12.49 2.49 -13.45
N TYR A 134 -12.82 2.37 -12.16
CA TYR A 134 -12.02 1.62 -11.20
C TYR A 134 -11.91 0.15 -11.58
N ILE A 135 -10.70 -0.40 -11.55
CA ILE A 135 -10.44 -1.80 -11.93
C ILE A 135 -10.02 -2.58 -10.69
N TYR A 136 -10.82 -3.56 -10.29
CA TYR A 136 -10.50 -4.46 -9.18
C TYR A 136 -9.41 -5.47 -9.55
N TYR A 137 -8.61 -5.87 -8.56
CA TYR A 137 -7.68 -6.99 -8.70
C TYR A 137 -8.43 -8.32 -8.73
N SER A 138 -9.01 -8.66 -9.87
CA SER A 138 -9.95 -9.78 -9.97
C SER A 138 -9.40 -10.94 -10.81
N CYS A 139 -9.76 -12.17 -10.42
CA CYS A 139 -9.54 -13.37 -11.21
C CYS A 139 -10.76 -14.29 -11.13
N ARG A 140 -11.20 -14.81 -12.28
CA ARG A 140 -12.29 -15.78 -12.38
C ARG A 140 -11.73 -17.19 -12.35
N TYR A 141 -12.30 -18.05 -11.52
CA TYR A 141 -11.95 -19.46 -11.42
C TYR A 141 -13.13 -20.33 -11.82
N LYS A 142 -12.85 -21.35 -12.63
CA LYS A 142 -13.85 -22.33 -13.08
C LYS A 142 -13.36 -23.75 -12.89
N LYS A 143 -14.09 -24.55 -12.12
CA LYS A 143 -13.82 -25.96 -11.86
C LYS A 143 -15.11 -26.72 -11.56
N GLY A 144 -15.48 -27.66 -12.42
CA GLY A 144 -16.72 -28.43 -12.26
C GLY A 144 -17.94 -27.51 -12.20
N ASN A 145 -18.72 -27.62 -11.12
CA ASN A 145 -19.91 -26.79 -10.87
C ASN A 145 -19.60 -25.45 -10.17
N SER A 146 -18.34 -25.08 -10.04
CA SER A 146 -17.91 -23.80 -9.48
C SER A 146 -17.45 -22.86 -10.60
N ASP A 147 -17.97 -21.64 -10.61
CA ASP A 147 -17.67 -20.55 -11.53
C ASP A 147 -17.85 -19.23 -10.76
N PHE A 148 -16.73 -18.69 -10.25
CA PHE A 148 -16.73 -17.56 -9.32
C PHE A 148 -15.55 -16.63 -9.58
N ILE A 149 -15.68 -15.39 -9.13
CA ILE A 149 -14.65 -14.37 -9.20
C ILE A 149 -14.12 -14.12 -7.79
N VAL A 150 -12.80 -13.98 -7.68
CA VAL A 150 -12.11 -13.54 -6.48
C VAL A 150 -11.51 -12.17 -6.75
N ASN A 151 -11.95 -11.18 -5.98
CA ASN A 151 -11.29 -9.89 -5.87
C ASN A 151 -10.26 -9.98 -4.75
N TYR A 152 -9.01 -9.74 -5.11
CA TYR A 152 -7.87 -9.65 -4.23
C TYR A 152 -7.68 -8.22 -3.74
N THR A 153 -6.94 -8.10 -2.65
CA THR A 153 -6.48 -6.82 -2.11
C THR A 153 -4.95 -6.83 -2.03
N LEU A 154 -4.34 -5.73 -1.62
CA LEU A 154 -2.91 -5.67 -1.33
C LEU A 154 -2.53 -6.46 -0.06
N ASP A 155 -3.50 -6.94 0.72
CA ASP A 155 -3.26 -7.77 1.90
C ASP A 155 -3.82 -9.20 1.75
N ASN A 156 -4.13 -9.85 2.86
CA ASN A 156 -4.67 -11.21 2.92
C ASN A 156 -6.21 -11.26 2.86
N THR A 157 -6.88 -10.17 2.49
CA THR A 157 -8.34 -10.06 2.36
C THR A 157 -8.76 -10.34 0.93
N ILE A 158 -9.85 -11.10 0.78
CA ILE A 158 -10.46 -11.36 -0.52
C ILE A 158 -11.98 -11.21 -0.45
N THR A 159 -12.58 -10.90 -1.59
CA THR A 159 -14.03 -10.97 -1.79
C THR A 159 -14.33 -11.97 -2.90
N ILE A 160 -15.26 -12.88 -2.63
CA ILE A 160 -15.63 -13.99 -3.51
C ILE A 160 -17.09 -13.82 -3.87
N TYR A 161 -17.41 -13.87 -5.15
CA TYR A 161 -18.78 -13.87 -5.62
C TYR A 161 -18.96 -14.75 -6.86
N GLY A 162 -20.13 -15.38 -6.98
CA GLY A 162 -20.46 -16.31 -8.06
C GLY A 162 -20.87 -17.67 -7.54
N ILE A 163 -20.79 -18.69 -8.39
CA ILE A 163 -21.27 -20.03 -8.06
C ILE A 163 -20.12 -20.84 -7.45
N VAL A 164 -20.29 -21.31 -6.22
CA VAL A 164 -19.38 -22.23 -5.54
C VAL A 164 -20.17 -23.49 -5.20
N SER A 165 -19.72 -24.64 -5.73
CA SER A 165 -20.38 -25.93 -5.52
C SER A 165 -21.87 -25.92 -5.88
N GLY A 166 -22.27 -25.17 -6.91
CA GLY A 166 -23.65 -25.06 -7.38
C GLY A 166 -24.53 -24.03 -6.66
N GLN A 167 -24.00 -23.30 -5.67
CA GLN A 167 -24.73 -22.23 -4.98
C GLN A 167 -24.12 -20.86 -5.26
N TYR A 168 -24.95 -19.86 -5.56
CA TYR A 168 -24.49 -18.48 -5.65
C TYR A 168 -24.14 -17.97 -4.25
N ILE A 169 -22.91 -17.53 -4.07
CA ILE A 169 -22.41 -16.97 -2.81
C ILE A 169 -21.80 -15.60 -3.09
N THR A 170 -21.88 -14.73 -2.08
CA THR A 170 -21.07 -13.53 -1.97
C THR A 170 -20.52 -13.48 -0.55
N LYS A 171 -19.19 -13.54 -0.40
CA LYS A 171 -18.52 -13.51 0.91
C LYS A 171 -17.23 -12.70 0.82
N SER A 172 -16.91 -11.97 1.88
CA SER A 172 -15.65 -11.24 2.02
C SER A 172 -15.06 -11.53 3.39
N GLY A 173 -13.73 -11.53 3.47
CA GLY A 173 -13.04 -11.71 4.74
C GLY A 173 -11.53 -11.80 4.58
N SER A 174 -10.82 -11.70 5.70
CA SER A 174 -9.37 -11.87 5.77
C SER A 174 -9.01 -13.34 5.95
N LEU A 175 -7.94 -13.79 5.29
CA LEU A 175 -7.50 -15.17 5.32
C LEU A 175 -6.33 -15.35 6.28
N ILE A 176 -6.40 -16.38 7.11
CA ILE A 176 -5.31 -16.83 7.99
C ILE A 176 -5.21 -18.35 7.91
N SER A 177 -4.13 -18.93 8.40
CA SER A 177 -4.07 -20.38 8.61
C SER A 177 -5.00 -20.77 9.78
N PRO A 178 -6.07 -21.55 9.57
CA PRO A 178 -6.98 -21.91 10.67
C PRO A 178 -6.32 -22.74 11.75
N SER A 179 -5.31 -23.55 11.40
CA SER A 179 -4.58 -24.39 12.37
C SER A 179 -3.77 -23.59 13.40
N MET A 180 -3.51 -22.30 13.12
CA MET A 180 -2.81 -21.42 14.05
C MET A 180 -3.72 -20.88 15.16
N ILE A 181 -5.05 -21.03 15.05
CA ILE A 181 -5.98 -20.57 16.08
C ILE A 181 -6.23 -21.70 17.08
N SER A 182 -6.11 -21.37 18.38
CA SER A 182 -6.42 -22.28 19.49
C SER A 182 -6.98 -21.52 20.69
N GLU A 183 -7.45 -22.25 21.70
CA GLU A 183 -7.90 -21.69 22.99
C GLU A 183 -8.91 -20.53 22.87
N ILE A 184 -9.89 -20.67 21.97
CA ILE A 184 -10.96 -19.66 21.78
C ILE A 184 -11.84 -19.60 23.03
N GLN A 185 -11.82 -18.46 23.71
CA GLN A 185 -12.70 -18.18 24.85
C GLN A 185 -13.88 -17.33 24.39
N LYS A 186 -15.08 -17.73 24.81
CA LYS A 186 -16.33 -17.04 24.49
C LYS A 186 -17.04 -16.58 25.75
N ASN A 187 -17.71 -15.43 25.69
CA ASN A 187 -18.60 -15.00 26.76
C ASN A 187 -19.94 -15.76 26.72
N ALA A 188 -20.83 -15.48 27.68
CA ALA A 188 -22.15 -16.12 27.77
C ALA A 188 -23.03 -15.91 26.51
N ASN A 189 -22.77 -14.87 25.73
CA ASN A 189 -23.49 -14.55 24.50
C ASN A 189 -22.87 -15.22 23.26
N GLY A 190 -21.81 -16.03 23.43
CA GLY A 190 -21.12 -16.72 22.34
C GLY A 190 -20.10 -15.86 21.59
N GLU A 191 -19.85 -14.62 22.03
CA GLU A 191 -18.86 -13.73 21.42
C GLU A 191 -17.46 -14.10 21.88
N VAL A 192 -16.51 -14.11 20.94
CA VAL A 192 -15.10 -14.38 21.25
C VAL A 192 -14.52 -13.20 22.02
N ILE A 193 -13.97 -13.47 23.19
CA ILE A 193 -13.34 -12.47 24.07
C ILE A 193 -11.82 -12.55 24.08
N SER A 194 -11.26 -13.72 23.81
CA SER A 194 -9.82 -13.93 23.62
C SER A 194 -9.57 -15.23 22.88
N LEU A 195 -8.40 -15.36 22.24
CA LEU A 195 -7.95 -16.57 21.58
C LEU A 195 -6.42 -16.61 21.55
N LYS A 196 -5.83 -17.76 21.18
CA LYS A 196 -4.42 -17.84 20.80
C LYS A 196 -4.27 -17.91 19.29
N TYR A 197 -3.46 -17.01 18.73
CA TYR A 197 -3.01 -17.08 17.34
C TYR A 197 -1.52 -17.41 17.31
N ASP A 198 -1.19 -18.56 16.72
CA ASP A 198 0.16 -19.13 16.64
C ASP A 198 0.94 -19.05 17.97
N GLY A 199 0.28 -19.53 19.04
CA GLY A 199 0.79 -19.54 20.41
C GLY A 199 0.66 -18.20 21.16
N VAL A 200 0.37 -17.09 20.49
CA VAL A 200 0.25 -15.76 21.09
C VAL A 200 -1.17 -15.52 21.61
N LEU A 201 -1.31 -15.19 22.89
CA LEU A 201 -2.59 -14.78 23.47
C LEU A 201 -3.02 -13.40 22.97
N ILE A 202 -4.13 -13.35 22.25
CA ILE A 202 -4.80 -12.15 21.77
C ILE A 202 -6.02 -11.88 22.66
N GLN A 203 -6.07 -10.68 23.22
CA GLN A 203 -7.11 -10.23 24.16
C GLN A 203 -7.32 -8.72 24.01
N PRO A 204 -8.40 -8.14 24.59
CA PRO A 204 -8.64 -6.72 24.50
C PRO A 204 -7.50 -5.90 25.12
N GLU A 205 -7.22 -4.74 24.53
CA GLU A 205 -6.12 -3.85 24.90
C GLU A 205 -6.62 -2.43 25.14
N ILE A 206 -5.90 -1.68 25.99
CA ILE A 206 -6.16 -0.25 26.19
C ILE A 206 -5.26 0.51 25.21
N LEU A 207 -5.88 1.30 24.33
CA LEU A 207 -5.16 2.16 23.40
C LEU A 207 -5.25 3.60 23.88
N LYS A 208 -4.17 4.35 23.69
CA LYS A 208 -4.12 5.76 24.04
C LYS A 208 -3.42 6.56 22.95
N GLU A 209 -3.81 7.80 22.78
CA GLU A 209 -3.10 8.75 21.93
C GLU A 209 -3.23 10.18 22.46
N GLN A 210 -2.27 11.02 22.13
CA GLN A 210 -2.31 12.44 22.39
C GLN A 210 -3.24 13.13 21.39
N LEU A 211 -4.08 14.05 21.87
CA LEU A 211 -4.90 14.91 21.03
C LEU A 211 -4.84 16.35 21.51
N ILE A 212 -4.82 17.26 20.54
CA ILE A 212 -5.20 18.65 20.77
C ILE A 212 -6.70 18.82 20.51
N THR A 213 -7.43 19.30 21.50
CA THR A 213 -8.83 19.71 21.36
C THR A 213 -9.00 21.20 21.64
N ILE A 214 -9.91 21.84 20.90
CA ILE A 214 -10.27 23.24 21.00
C ILE A 214 -11.67 23.34 21.60
N ASP A 215 -11.84 24.25 22.56
CA ASP A 215 -13.14 24.56 23.14
C ASP A 215 -13.84 25.74 22.42
N GLN A 216 -15.05 26.09 22.87
CA GLN A 216 -15.83 27.19 22.28
C GLN A 216 -15.17 28.58 22.40
N ASN A 217 -14.17 28.73 23.28
CA ASN A 217 -13.43 29.97 23.50
C ASN A 217 -12.07 29.96 22.78
N ASN A 218 -11.85 29.04 21.84
CA ASN A 218 -10.59 28.81 21.13
C ASN A 218 -9.41 28.43 22.05
N PHE A 219 -9.70 27.90 23.24
CA PHE A 219 -8.65 27.38 24.12
C PHE A 219 -8.27 25.96 23.69
N SER A 220 -6.99 25.75 23.38
CA SER A 220 -6.46 24.44 23.01
C SER A 220 -5.93 23.69 24.23
N THR A 221 -6.34 22.44 24.39
CA THR A 221 -5.78 21.50 25.39
C THR A 221 -5.11 20.34 24.70
N ASN A 222 -3.87 20.02 25.08
CA ASN A 222 -3.18 18.80 24.67
C ASN A 222 -3.26 17.77 25.80
N ASN A 223 -3.92 16.63 25.57
CA ASN A 223 -4.08 15.57 26.56
C ASN A 223 -4.02 14.19 25.91
N GLU A 224 -3.67 13.20 26.72
CA GLU A 224 -3.78 11.79 26.36
C GLU A 224 -5.21 11.28 26.57
N TYR A 225 -5.76 10.57 25.59
CA TYR A 225 -7.09 9.97 25.67
C TYR A 225 -7.04 8.48 25.38
N GLU A 226 -7.79 7.69 26.16
CA GLU A 226 -8.11 6.32 25.79
C GLU A 226 -9.04 6.34 24.56
N TYR A 227 -8.79 5.44 23.62
CA TYR A 227 -9.61 5.34 22.42
C TYR A 227 -9.88 3.90 21.99
N LEU A 228 -10.92 3.74 21.17
CA LEU A 228 -11.13 2.56 20.34
C LEU A 228 -11.67 2.99 18.98
N THR A 229 -11.72 2.08 18.02
CA THR A 229 -12.29 2.34 16.70
C THR A 229 -13.68 1.72 16.57
N TYR A 230 -14.65 2.51 16.09
CA TYR A 230 -15.99 2.04 15.73
C TYR A 230 -16.35 2.58 14.36
N SER A 231 -16.77 1.69 13.44
CA SER A 231 -17.09 2.03 12.05
C SER A 231 -16.01 2.94 11.41
N ASN A 232 -14.74 2.60 11.64
CA ASN A 232 -13.54 3.28 11.11
C ASN A 232 -13.36 4.73 11.59
N LYS A 233 -13.94 5.06 12.73
CA LYS A 233 -13.71 6.33 13.41
C LYS A 233 -13.23 6.06 14.83
N LYS A 234 -12.21 6.81 15.27
CA LYS A 234 -11.72 6.74 16.65
C LYS A 234 -12.71 7.45 17.59
N ILE A 235 -13.16 6.74 18.63
CA ILE A 235 -13.94 7.26 19.75
C ILE A 235 -13.02 7.41 20.94
N TYR A 236 -13.07 8.57 21.59
CA TYR A 236 -12.26 8.89 22.77
C TYR A 236 -13.12 8.93 24.01
N LYS A 237 -12.51 8.66 25.16
CA LYS A 237 -13.14 8.75 26.48
C LYS A 237 -12.51 9.84 27.33
N ASP A 238 -13.35 10.64 27.98
CA ASP A 238 -12.97 11.56 29.06
C ASP A 238 -13.96 11.47 30.24
N ASP A 239 -13.80 12.33 31.24
CA ASP A 239 -14.63 12.34 32.45
C ASP A 239 -16.11 12.65 32.18
N LYS A 240 -16.44 13.31 31.06
CA LYS A 240 -17.82 13.67 30.68
C LYS A 240 -18.50 12.56 29.87
N GLY A 241 -17.74 11.67 29.26
CA GLY A 241 -18.25 10.53 28.49
C GLY A 241 -17.39 10.21 27.28
N TYR A 242 -18.05 9.85 26.18
CA TYR A 242 -17.40 9.46 24.93
C TYR A 242 -17.61 10.52 23.86
N PHE A 243 -16.58 10.79 23.05
CA PHE A 243 -16.66 11.82 22.02
C PHE A 243 -15.92 11.44 20.74
N TRP A 244 -16.42 11.98 19.64
CA TRP A 244 -15.69 12.09 18.39
C TRP A 244 -14.84 13.35 18.43
N ASN A 245 -13.58 13.25 17.99
CA ASN A 245 -12.83 14.45 17.61
C ASN A 245 -13.31 14.86 16.22
N ASN A 246 -13.90 16.05 16.07
CA ASN A 246 -14.35 16.61 14.79
C ASN A 246 -13.67 17.97 14.56
N LYS A 247 -12.65 17.99 13.69
CA LYS A 247 -11.82 19.18 13.44
C LYS A 247 -11.30 19.81 14.74
N ASN A 248 -10.75 18.98 15.63
CA ASN A 248 -10.25 19.36 16.95
C ASN A 248 -11.33 19.78 17.97
N ASN A 249 -12.62 19.73 17.62
CA ASN A 249 -13.70 19.95 18.60
C ASN A 249 -14.22 18.62 19.13
N LYS A 250 -14.53 18.56 20.43
CA LYS A 250 -15.17 17.40 21.04
C LYS A 250 -16.67 17.38 20.69
N GLN A 251 -17.10 16.34 19.97
CA GLN A 251 -18.50 16.07 19.71
C GLN A 251 -18.91 14.84 20.51
N TYR A 252 -19.59 15.05 21.63
CA TYR A 252 -20.03 13.97 22.51
C TYR A 252 -21.06 13.07 21.83
N ILE A 253 -20.91 11.77 22.06
CA ILE A 253 -21.73 10.73 21.47
C ILE A 253 -23.05 10.64 22.23
N THR A 254 -24.15 10.70 21.49
CA THR A 254 -25.51 10.64 22.02
C THR A 254 -26.34 9.53 21.38
N ASP A 255 -25.85 8.87 20.33
CA ASP A 255 -26.58 7.80 19.67
C ASP A 255 -26.47 6.50 20.49
N ASN A 256 -27.61 5.84 20.66
CA ASN A 256 -27.72 4.68 21.56
C ASN A 256 -26.89 3.49 21.08
N GLU A 257 -26.74 3.30 19.77
CA GLU A 257 -25.99 2.18 19.21
C GLU A 257 -24.49 2.29 19.55
N THR A 258 -23.89 3.45 19.27
CA THR A 258 -22.49 3.71 19.59
C THR A 258 -22.27 3.74 21.10
N LEU A 259 -23.19 4.33 21.88
CA LEU A 259 -23.10 4.32 23.35
C LEU A 259 -23.10 2.90 23.91
N ASN A 260 -24.02 2.05 23.46
CA ASN A 260 -24.06 0.64 23.90
C ASN A 260 -22.76 -0.09 23.54
N PHE A 261 -22.21 0.18 22.34
CA PHE A 261 -20.95 -0.39 21.92
C PHE A 261 -19.78 0.03 22.82
N VAL A 262 -19.58 1.33 23.07
CA VAL A 262 -18.44 1.80 23.88
C VAL A 262 -18.60 1.45 25.36
N GLN A 263 -19.81 1.47 25.90
CA GLN A 263 -20.08 1.07 27.28
C GLN A 263 -19.80 -0.41 27.51
N LYS A 264 -20.17 -1.27 26.55
CA LYS A 264 -19.84 -2.71 26.60
C LYS A 264 -18.33 -2.96 26.61
N ASN A 265 -17.57 -2.11 25.94
CA ASN A 265 -16.12 -2.16 25.88
C ASN A 265 -15.44 -1.38 27.02
N THR A 266 -16.20 -0.81 27.95
CA THR A 266 -15.65 -0.08 29.11
C THR A 266 -15.74 -0.94 30.36
N ILE A 267 -14.58 -1.36 30.86
CA ILE A 267 -14.47 -2.30 31.99
C ILE A 267 -13.60 -1.65 33.07
N GLY A 268 -14.10 -1.59 34.31
CA GLY A 268 -13.35 -0.99 35.41
C GLY A 268 -13.01 0.49 35.21
N GLY A 269 -13.76 1.21 34.37
CA GLY A 269 -13.50 2.61 34.04
C GLY A 269 -12.47 2.82 32.92
N HIS A 270 -11.97 1.77 32.28
CA HIS A 270 -11.07 1.85 31.13
C HIS A 270 -11.74 1.41 29.84
N LEU A 271 -11.45 2.11 28.74
CA LEU A 271 -11.95 1.78 27.40
C LEU A 271 -11.02 0.77 26.71
N TYR A 272 -11.55 -0.41 26.37
CA TYR A 272 -10.78 -1.47 25.72
C TYR A 272 -11.14 -1.58 24.24
N SER A 273 -10.13 -1.73 23.38
CA SER A 273 -10.31 -2.16 22.00
C SER A 273 -10.30 -3.69 21.92
N ASN A 274 -11.25 -4.26 21.17
CA ASN A 274 -11.32 -5.68 20.87
C ASN A 274 -11.05 -6.01 19.39
N SER A 275 -10.57 -5.04 18.62
CA SER A 275 -10.39 -5.15 17.17
C SER A 275 -9.49 -6.32 16.76
N ALA A 276 -8.36 -6.54 17.44
CA ALA A 276 -7.48 -7.67 17.14
C ALA A 276 -8.15 -9.04 17.38
N VAL A 277 -8.93 -9.17 18.46
CA VAL A 277 -9.70 -10.39 18.77
C VAL A 277 -10.73 -10.65 17.67
N LYS A 278 -11.46 -9.61 17.26
CA LYS A 278 -12.46 -9.70 16.20
C LYS A 278 -11.85 -10.04 14.85
N TYR A 279 -10.74 -9.41 14.49
CA TYR A 279 -9.98 -9.73 13.27
C TYR A 279 -9.71 -11.23 13.17
N TYR A 280 -9.09 -11.82 14.19
CA TYR A 280 -8.72 -13.23 14.16
C TYR A 280 -9.93 -14.15 14.25
N ALA A 281 -10.98 -13.78 14.99
CA ALA A 281 -12.21 -14.56 15.03
C ALA A 281 -12.91 -14.60 13.67
N ASP A 282 -13.12 -13.44 13.04
CA ASP A 282 -13.77 -13.32 11.73
C ASP A 282 -12.92 -13.99 10.64
N ALA A 283 -11.60 -13.78 10.66
CA ALA A 283 -10.68 -14.41 9.72
C ALA A 283 -10.64 -15.93 9.88
N TYR A 284 -10.71 -16.45 11.11
CA TYR A 284 -10.76 -17.89 11.37
C TYR A 284 -12.01 -18.53 10.76
N GLU A 285 -13.19 -17.95 11.00
CA GLU A 285 -14.45 -18.46 10.45
C GLU A 285 -14.46 -18.42 8.93
N PHE A 286 -14.00 -17.31 8.33
CA PHE A 286 -13.92 -17.19 6.88
C PHE A 286 -12.91 -18.15 6.27
N SER A 287 -11.75 -18.31 6.89
CA SER A 287 -10.68 -19.22 6.41
C SER A 287 -11.10 -20.69 6.48
N ILE A 288 -11.87 -21.09 7.49
CA ILE A 288 -12.49 -22.43 7.53
C ILE A 288 -13.42 -22.62 6.33
N TRP A 289 -14.30 -21.65 6.08
CA TRP A 289 -15.23 -21.73 4.94
C TRP A 289 -14.48 -21.83 3.61
N VAL A 290 -13.42 -21.02 3.41
CA VAL A 290 -12.59 -21.07 2.20
C VAL A 290 -11.91 -22.44 2.06
N ASN A 291 -11.32 -22.97 3.13
CA ASN A 291 -10.72 -24.31 3.12
C ASN A 291 -11.73 -25.42 2.77
N SER A 292 -12.94 -25.34 3.31
CA SER A 292 -13.97 -26.36 3.05
C SER A 292 -14.50 -26.32 1.61
N ASN A 293 -14.51 -25.16 0.96
CA ASN A 293 -15.18 -25.00 -0.35
C ASN A 293 -14.22 -24.84 -1.53
N LEU A 294 -13.03 -24.28 -1.30
CA LEU A 294 -12.13 -23.80 -2.37
C LEU A 294 -10.72 -24.43 -2.32
N SER A 295 -10.43 -25.29 -1.35
CA SER A 295 -9.09 -25.89 -1.15
C SER A 295 -8.55 -26.74 -2.29
N THR A 296 -9.31 -26.99 -3.34
CA THR A 296 -8.85 -27.75 -4.52
C THR A 296 -8.58 -26.86 -5.74
N ILE A 297 -8.76 -25.55 -5.62
CA ILE A 297 -8.58 -24.60 -6.71
C ILE A 297 -7.08 -24.31 -6.89
N THR A 298 -6.62 -24.39 -8.14
CA THR A 298 -5.25 -24.08 -8.55
C THR A 298 -5.26 -22.99 -9.63
N GLN A 299 -4.08 -22.48 -10.00
CA GLN A 299 -3.95 -21.48 -11.07
C GLN A 299 -4.48 -22.00 -12.42
N SER A 300 -4.42 -23.31 -12.68
CA SER A 300 -4.92 -23.90 -13.93
C SER A 300 -6.45 -23.85 -14.09
N ASN A 301 -7.17 -23.44 -13.04
CA ASN A 301 -8.60 -23.18 -13.06
C ASN A 301 -8.95 -21.70 -13.36
N ALA A 302 -7.95 -20.82 -13.44
CA ALA A 302 -8.15 -19.42 -13.79
C ALA A 302 -8.52 -19.27 -15.27
N ILE A 303 -9.55 -18.46 -15.55
CA ILE A 303 -10.04 -18.19 -16.91
C ILE A 303 -10.19 -16.69 -17.17
N ASP A 304 -10.02 -16.30 -18.43
CA ASP A 304 -10.22 -14.93 -18.91
C ASP A 304 -11.71 -14.61 -19.13
N SER A 305 -12.00 -13.39 -19.59
CA SER A 305 -13.35 -12.93 -19.91
C SER A 305 -14.03 -13.73 -21.03
N ASN A 306 -13.25 -14.36 -21.91
CA ASN A 306 -13.72 -15.20 -23.02
C ASN A 306 -13.90 -16.68 -22.60
N GLY A 307 -13.49 -17.04 -21.38
CA GLY A 307 -13.54 -18.41 -20.86
C GLY A 307 -12.32 -19.27 -21.21
N ASN A 308 -11.27 -18.68 -21.78
CA ASN A 308 -10.01 -19.39 -22.04
C ASN A 308 -9.18 -19.47 -20.76
N LYS A 309 -8.39 -20.53 -20.61
CA LYS A 309 -7.47 -20.65 -19.47
C LYS A 309 -6.38 -19.59 -19.53
N ILE A 310 -6.09 -18.98 -18.39
CA ILE A 310 -4.95 -18.09 -18.21
C ILE A 310 -3.68 -18.95 -18.02
N GLN A 311 -2.63 -18.70 -18.81
CA GLN A 311 -1.39 -19.50 -18.80
C GLN A 311 -0.13 -18.65 -18.59
N ASP A 312 -0.28 -17.33 -18.59
CA ASP A 312 0.77 -16.32 -18.62
C ASP A 312 0.82 -15.53 -17.29
N PHE A 313 0.65 -16.21 -16.17
CA PHE A 313 0.90 -15.61 -14.86
C PHE A 313 2.40 -15.37 -14.67
N ALA A 314 2.75 -14.21 -14.08
CA ALA A 314 4.14 -13.85 -13.80
C ALA A 314 4.83 -14.81 -12.79
N ILE A 315 4.07 -15.37 -11.84
CA ILE A 315 4.57 -16.35 -10.87
C ILE A 315 3.73 -17.63 -10.97
N SER A 316 4.40 -18.76 -11.16
CA SER A 316 3.76 -20.07 -11.20
C SER A 316 3.68 -20.67 -9.80
N THR A 317 2.46 -20.94 -9.32
CA THR A 317 2.23 -21.76 -8.12
C THR A 317 2.22 -23.26 -8.46
N GLN A 318 2.62 -23.65 -9.67
CA GLN A 318 2.53 -25.04 -10.16
C GLN A 318 1.10 -25.59 -10.00
N GLU A 319 0.97 -26.86 -9.56
CA GLU A 319 -0.31 -27.50 -9.23
C GLU A 319 -0.69 -27.33 -7.75
N ASN A 320 -0.09 -26.37 -7.03
CA ASN A 320 -0.43 -26.13 -5.64
C ASN A 320 -1.82 -25.51 -5.51
N ASN A 321 -2.52 -25.90 -4.44
CA ASN A 321 -3.85 -25.38 -4.14
C ASN A 321 -3.75 -23.99 -3.50
N ILE A 322 -4.28 -22.97 -4.20
CA ILE A 322 -4.18 -21.56 -3.80
C ILE A 322 -4.90 -21.33 -2.47
N PHE A 323 -6.12 -21.86 -2.33
CA PHE A 323 -7.00 -21.63 -1.17
C PHE A 323 -6.97 -22.76 -0.14
N LYS A 324 -5.93 -23.61 -0.16
CA LYS A 324 -5.68 -24.59 0.91
C LYS A 324 -4.80 -23.93 1.97
N LEU A 325 -5.43 -23.21 2.89
CA LEU A 325 -4.81 -22.45 3.97
C LEU A 325 -4.27 -23.41 5.04
N SER A 326 -2.99 -23.28 5.32
CA SER A 326 -2.25 -24.11 6.30
C SER A 326 -1.00 -23.37 6.75
N GLU A 327 -0.23 -23.92 7.68
CA GLU A 327 1.07 -23.33 8.07
C GLU A 327 2.03 -23.16 6.87
N ALA A 328 2.02 -24.11 5.92
CA ALA A 328 2.83 -24.07 4.70
C ALA A 328 2.26 -23.17 3.59
N ASN A 329 1.02 -22.69 3.75
CA ASN A 329 0.37 -21.76 2.83
C ASN A 329 -0.36 -20.69 3.65
N ASN A 330 0.43 -19.99 4.49
CA ASN A 330 -0.06 -18.97 5.40
C ASN A 330 -0.22 -17.64 4.64
N PRO A 331 -1.44 -17.08 4.49
CA PRO A 331 -1.66 -15.83 3.76
C PRO A 331 -0.95 -14.59 4.32
N LEU A 332 -0.41 -14.65 5.54
CA LEU A 332 0.38 -13.58 6.14
C LEU A 332 1.90 -13.68 5.82
N VAL A 333 2.32 -14.63 5.00
CA VAL A 333 3.73 -14.81 4.65
C VAL A 333 3.91 -14.60 3.15
N SER A 334 4.87 -13.76 2.77
CA SER A 334 5.07 -13.32 1.38
C SER A 334 5.26 -14.48 0.38
N ASP A 335 5.96 -15.54 0.80
CA ASP A 335 6.31 -16.71 -0.02
C ASP A 335 5.18 -17.76 -0.18
N SER A 336 4.02 -17.57 0.47
CA SER A 336 2.92 -18.53 0.43
C SER A 336 2.30 -18.67 -0.96
N ASN A 337 1.77 -19.86 -1.30
CA ASN A 337 1.09 -20.08 -2.59
C ASN A 337 -0.09 -19.09 -2.79
N PHE A 338 -0.80 -18.75 -1.72
CA PHE A 338 -1.84 -17.73 -1.76
C PHE A 338 -1.27 -16.37 -2.18
N ASN A 339 -0.19 -15.89 -1.54
CA ASN A 339 0.40 -14.58 -1.83
C ASN A 339 1.07 -14.53 -3.21
N GLN A 340 1.77 -15.59 -3.63
CA GLN A 340 2.31 -15.69 -4.99
C GLN A 340 1.22 -15.61 -6.06
N ASN A 341 0.08 -16.28 -5.84
CA ASN A 341 -1.07 -16.16 -6.74
C ASN A 341 -1.70 -14.76 -6.70
N ARG A 342 -1.89 -14.17 -5.51
CA ARG A 342 -2.38 -12.79 -5.34
C ARG A 342 -1.54 -11.81 -6.15
N ILE A 343 -0.22 -11.84 -5.95
CA ILE A 343 0.75 -11.00 -6.66
C ILE A 343 0.62 -11.21 -8.17
N SER A 344 0.54 -12.47 -8.64
CA SER A 344 0.42 -12.77 -10.06
C SER A 344 -0.86 -12.24 -10.69
N VAL A 345 -1.99 -12.32 -9.98
CA VAL A 345 -3.28 -11.79 -10.44
C VAL A 345 -3.23 -10.26 -10.52
N ILE A 346 -2.66 -9.60 -9.50
CA ILE A 346 -2.49 -8.14 -9.48
C ILE A 346 -1.60 -7.69 -10.66
N ARG A 347 -0.41 -8.31 -10.83
CA ARG A 347 0.52 -8.01 -11.93
C ARG A 347 -0.17 -8.13 -13.29
N LYS A 348 -0.82 -9.28 -13.54
CA LYS A 348 -1.52 -9.53 -14.81
C LYS A 348 -2.62 -8.50 -15.07
N SER A 349 -3.39 -8.14 -14.04
CA SER A 349 -4.46 -7.14 -14.16
C SER A 349 -3.88 -5.78 -14.56
N ILE A 350 -2.88 -5.29 -13.82
CA ILE A 350 -2.22 -4.01 -14.10
C ILE A 350 -1.59 -4.03 -15.50
N GLU A 351 -0.83 -5.05 -15.84
CA GLU A 351 -0.13 -5.17 -17.12
C GLU A 351 -1.09 -5.15 -18.31
N SER A 352 -2.14 -5.97 -18.27
CA SER A 352 -3.13 -6.06 -19.36
C SER A 352 -3.83 -4.72 -19.60
N ASN A 353 -4.29 -4.07 -18.52
CA ASN A 353 -5.07 -2.85 -18.61
C ASN A 353 -4.22 -1.62 -18.90
N LEU A 354 -3.01 -1.54 -18.30
CA LEU A 354 -2.09 -0.43 -18.54
C LEU A 354 -1.49 -0.51 -19.95
N SER A 355 -1.12 -1.70 -20.43
CA SER A 355 -0.67 -1.88 -21.81
C SER A 355 -1.76 -1.46 -22.80
N SER A 356 -3.01 -1.84 -22.53
CA SER A 356 -4.16 -1.42 -23.35
C SER A 356 -4.38 0.09 -23.29
N ALA A 357 -4.24 0.72 -22.12
CA ALA A 357 -4.41 2.16 -21.97
C ALA A 357 -3.31 2.95 -22.72
N ILE A 358 -2.05 2.54 -22.59
CA ILE A 358 -0.91 3.20 -23.24
C ILE A 358 -0.97 3.01 -24.76
N ALA A 359 -1.28 1.81 -25.26
CA ALA A 359 -1.36 1.54 -26.70
C ALA A 359 -2.44 2.38 -27.40
N ASN A 360 -3.54 2.68 -26.71
CA ASN A 360 -4.65 3.46 -27.28
C ASN A 360 -4.40 4.97 -27.29
N PHE A 361 -3.40 5.47 -26.55
CA PHE A 361 -3.12 6.90 -26.38
C PHE A 361 -2.69 7.64 -27.66
N GLY A 362 -2.10 6.93 -28.64
CA GLY A 362 -1.40 7.57 -29.76
C GLY A 362 -1.71 6.98 -31.13
N SER A 363 -2.89 6.41 -31.34
CA SER A 363 -3.28 5.78 -32.62
C SER A 363 -3.27 6.74 -33.85
N SER A 364 -3.00 8.03 -33.64
CA SER A 364 -2.88 9.09 -34.65
C SER A 364 -1.49 9.79 -34.69
N ALA A 365 -0.50 9.35 -33.91
CA ALA A 365 0.81 9.99 -33.79
C ALA A 365 1.92 9.29 -34.62
N GLU A 366 2.99 10.01 -35.00
CA GLU A 366 4.21 9.43 -35.61
C GLU A 366 5.02 8.54 -34.63
N TYR A 367 4.59 8.45 -33.38
CA TYR A 367 5.26 7.76 -32.29
C TYR A 367 4.35 6.66 -31.69
N GLU A 368 4.89 5.45 -31.54
CA GLU A 368 4.20 4.32 -30.94
C GLU A 368 4.44 4.27 -29.42
N PHE A 369 3.38 4.43 -28.64
CA PHE A 369 3.43 4.36 -27.18
C PHE A 369 3.37 2.90 -26.72
N VAL A 370 4.34 2.50 -25.88
CA VAL A 370 4.47 1.11 -25.42
C VAL A 370 4.64 1.08 -23.90
N MET A 371 4.00 0.13 -23.23
CA MET A 371 4.21 -0.07 -21.79
C MET A 371 5.68 -0.49 -21.53
N PRO A 372 6.40 0.19 -20.63
CA PRO A 372 7.76 -0.22 -20.27
C PRO A 372 7.75 -1.53 -19.47
N SER A 373 8.85 -2.27 -19.52
CA SER A 373 9.06 -3.44 -18.67
C SER A 373 9.44 -2.99 -17.27
N PHE A 374 8.72 -3.45 -16.25
CA PHE A 374 9.00 -3.18 -14.85
C PHE A 374 10.01 -4.16 -14.27
N THR A 375 10.84 -3.66 -13.36
CA THR A 375 11.74 -4.48 -12.53
C THR A 375 10.96 -5.21 -11.43
N GLU A 376 11.56 -6.19 -10.75
CA GLU A 376 10.88 -6.83 -9.61
C GLU A 376 10.69 -5.86 -8.43
N ASP A 377 11.61 -4.90 -8.23
CA ASP A 377 11.45 -3.83 -7.23
C ASP A 377 10.27 -2.91 -7.55
N ASP A 378 10.03 -2.63 -8.84
CA ASP A 378 8.88 -1.88 -9.31
C ASP A 378 7.57 -2.65 -9.05
N TRP A 379 7.59 -3.96 -9.27
CA TRP A 379 6.43 -4.80 -8.97
C TRP A 379 6.16 -4.90 -7.49
N ASP A 380 7.19 -5.03 -6.64
CA ASP A 380 7.04 -5.05 -5.19
C ASP A 380 6.32 -3.78 -4.68
N LYS A 381 6.70 -2.61 -5.20
CA LYS A 381 5.99 -1.35 -4.92
C LYS A 381 4.52 -1.41 -5.32
N LEU A 382 4.19 -1.92 -6.51
CA LEU A 382 2.83 -1.91 -7.05
C LEU A 382 1.89 -2.92 -6.40
N VAL A 383 2.40 -4.09 -5.99
CA VAL A 383 1.58 -5.21 -5.51
C VAL A 383 1.42 -5.24 -3.99
N ASN A 384 2.29 -4.53 -3.27
CA ASN A 384 2.26 -4.48 -1.81
C ASN A 384 1.89 -3.08 -1.27
N ASN A 385 1.89 -2.02 -2.10
CA ASN A 385 1.64 -0.66 -1.64
C ASN A 385 0.65 0.11 -2.52
N VAL A 386 -0.01 1.08 -1.90
CA VAL A 386 -0.64 2.20 -2.62
C VAL A 386 0.48 3.02 -3.24
N SER A 387 0.40 3.30 -4.54
CA SER A 387 1.49 3.93 -5.28
C SER A 387 0.97 4.76 -6.45
N VAL A 388 1.82 5.66 -6.93
CA VAL A 388 1.60 6.41 -8.16
C VAL A 388 2.70 6.07 -9.15
N SER A 389 2.29 5.63 -10.34
CA SER A 389 3.18 5.42 -11.48
C SER A 389 2.85 6.39 -12.58
N THR A 390 3.86 7.09 -13.07
CA THR A 390 3.74 8.07 -14.16
C THR A 390 4.60 7.62 -15.32
N PHE A 391 4.10 7.84 -16.54
CA PHE A 391 4.76 7.42 -17.78
C PHE A 391 4.97 8.66 -18.64
N MET A 392 6.19 8.90 -19.10
CA MET A 392 6.52 10.01 -19.98
C MET A 392 7.25 9.47 -21.21
N GLN A 393 6.64 9.63 -22.38
CA GLN A 393 7.09 9.02 -23.63
C GLN A 393 6.96 9.97 -24.81
N GLY A 394 7.77 9.74 -25.84
CA GLY A 394 7.68 10.46 -27.12
C GLY A 394 8.26 11.88 -27.09
N VAL A 395 9.04 12.26 -26.06
CA VAL A 395 9.69 13.58 -26.05
C VAL A 395 10.99 13.55 -26.86
N PRO A 396 11.16 14.36 -27.92
CA PRO A 396 12.40 14.36 -28.70
C PRO A 396 13.60 14.83 -27.86
N ILE A 397 14.68 14.04 -27.79
CA ILE A 397 15.92 14.36 -27.07
C ILE A 397 17.15 14.20 -27.98
N GLY A 398 17.12 14.93 -29.11
CA GLY A 398 18.14 14.84 -30.17
C GLY A 398 17.75 13.76 -31.18
N ALA A 399 18.60 12.75 -31.36
CA ALA A 399 18.39 11.68 -32.35
C ALA A 399 17.48 10.53 -31.88
N LYS A 400 16.93 10.61 -30.66
CA LYS A 400 16.04 9.59 -30.07
C LYS A 400 14.91 10.24 -29.29
N PHE A 401 13.93 9.45 -28.90
CA PHE A 401 12.86 9.85 -27.98
C PHE A 401 13.22 9.49 -26.54
N TYR A 402 12.75 10.32 -25.61
CA TYR A 402 12.76 10.06 -24.17
C TYR A 402 11.53 9.25 -23.81
N ASN A 403 11.78 8.08 -23.22
CA ASN A 403 10.77 7.15 -22.74
C ASN A 403 11.19 6.67 -21.37
N ASN A 404 10.47 7.09 -20.34
CA ASN A 404 10.72 6.62 -18.99
C ASN A 404 9.45 6.62 -18.13
N TYR A 405 9.55 6.00 -16.97
CA TYR A 405 8.50 5.94 -15.97
C TYR A 405 9.08 6.20 -14.58
N CYS A 406 8.21 6.56 -13.64
CA CYS A 406 8.55 6.69 -12.23
C CYS A 406 7.43 6.09 -11.38
N ILE A 407 7.80 5.25 -10.40
CA ILE A 407 6.88 4.61 -9.45
C ILE A 407 7.28 5.02 -8.05
N ILE A 408 6.35 5.62 -7.32
CA ILE A 408 6.56 6.03 -5.93
C ILE A 408 5.43 5.45 -5.07
N SER A 409 5.80 4.66 -4.06
CA SER A 409 4.89 4.13 -3.07
C SER A 409 4.53 5.18 -2.02
N ASN A 410 3.29 5.13 -1.55
CA ASN A 410 2.81 5.84 -0.38
C ASN A 410 2.86 4.89 0.82
N ASP A 411 3.95 4.93 1.56
CA ASP A 411 4.16 4.15 2.78
C ASP A 411 3.41 4.71 4.01
N LYS A 412 2.96 5.97 3.95
CA LYS A 412 2.31 6.70 5.05
C LYS A 412 0.88 7.07 4.70
N ASN A 413 0.01 6.07 4.58
CA ASN A 413 -1.38 6.25 4.16
C ASN A 413 -2.37 5.66 5.17
N LYS A 414 -3.67 5.93 4.97
CA LYS A 414 -4.78 5.32 5.71
C LYS A 414 -5.56 4.28 4.92
N GLU A 415 -5.10 3.96 3.71
CA GLU A 415 -5.80 3.14 2.73
C GLU A 415 -5.41 1.65 2.83
N VAL A 416 -4.20 1.34 3.28
CA VAL A 416 -3.70 -0.03 3.45
C VAL A 416 -2.90 -0.17 4.74
N VAL A 417 -2.95 -1.33 5.36
CA VAL A 417 -2.07 -1.73 6.45
C VAL A 417 -1.16 -2.84 5.95
N THR A 418 0.06 -2.45 5.58
CA THR A 418 1.13 -3.40 5.23
C THR A 418 1.84 -3.85 6.50
N GLU A 419 2.56 -4.95 6.40
CA GLU A 419 3.38 -5.49 7.48
C GLU A 419 4.46 -4.49 7.93
N ASP A 420 5.06 -3.75 6.99
CA ASP A 420 6.03 -2.67 7.26
C ASP A 420 5.42 -1.40 7.86
N SER A 421 4.09 -1.26 7.84
CA SER A 421 3.42 -0.04 8.31
C SER A 421 3.27 0.02 9.83
N ILE A 422 3.59 -1.05 10.57
CA ILE A 422 3.48 -1.10 12.03
C ILE A 422 4.85 -0.80 12.66
N TYR A 423 4.93 0.24 13.48
CA TYR A 423 6.12 0.55 14.27
C TYR A 423 5.89 0.19 15.73
N VAL A 424 6.95 -0.25 16.38
CA VAL A 424 6.95 -0.71 17.77
C VAL A 424 7.62 0.32 18.66
N VAL A 425 7.18 0.41 19.91
CA VAL A 425 7.70 1.32 20.92
C VAL A 425 8.34 0.49 22.02
N THR A 426 9.58 0.78 22.35
CA THR A 426 10.35 0.16 23.43
C THR A 426 10.10 0.87 24.77
N GLU A 427 10.47 0.23 25.88
CA GLU A 427 10.28 0.77 27.24
C GLU A 427 10.99 2.11 27.51
N ASP A 428 12.03 2.43 26.73
CA ASP A 428 12.74 3.72 26.74
C ASP A 428 11.99 4.84 25.98
N GLY A 429 10.84 4.53 25.37
CA GLY A 429 10.02 5.47 24.60
C GLY A 429 10.48 5.68 23.16
N GLN A 430 11.48 4.92 22.70
CA GLN A 430 11.98 4.99 21.33
C GLN A 430 11.08 4.18 20.36
N VAL A 431 10.92 4.71 19.14
CA VAL A 431 10.11 4.11 18.07
C VAL A 431 11.02 3.38 17.08
N HIS A 432 10.70 2.12 16.77
CA HIS A 432 11.50 1.25 15.91
C HIS A 432 10.65 0.56 14.84
N TYR A 433 11.32 0.14 13.77
CA TYR A 433 10.79 -0.91 12.90
C TYR A 433 10.74 -2.26 13.66
N PRO A 434 9.75 -3.13 13.37
CA PRO A 434 9.58 -4.39 14.09
C PRO A 434 10.76 -5.35 13.89
N GLY A 435 11.42 -5.30 12.73
CA GLY A 435 12.62 -6.08 12.42
C GLY A 435 13.93 -5.47 12.91
N CYS A 436 13.93 -4.38 13.70
CA CYS A 436 15.16 -3.70 14.10
C CYS A 436 16.14 -4.65 14.82
N LYS A 437 17.39 -4.70 14.34
CA LYS A 437 18.46 -5.49 14.97
C LYS A 437 18.69 -5.13 16.43
N ASP A 438 18.66 -3.84 16.78
CA ASP A 438 18.82 -3.40 18.17
C ASP A 438 17.72 -3.99 19.09
N ILE A 439 16.48 -4.16 18.61
CA ILE A 439 15.44 -4.83 19.39
C ILE A 439 15.75 -6.31 19.56
N ILE A 440 16.03 -6.99 18.44
CA ILE A 440 16.10 -8.45 18.41
C ILE A 440 17.41 -8.95 19.01
N ASP A 441 18.53 -8.30 18.76
CA ASP A 441 19.84 -8.73 19.24
C ASP A 441 20.01 -8.42 20.74
N ASN A 442 19.42 -7.32 21.23
CA ASN A 442 19.48 -6.90 22.64
C ASN A 442 18.24 -7.27 23.47
N ASP A 443 17.29 -8.02 22.92
CA ASP A 443 16.06 -8.48 23.60
C ASP A 443 15.27 -7.34 24.27
N LYS A 444 15.16 -6.19 23.60
CA LYS A 444 14.44 -5.03 24.14
C LYS A 444 12.96 -5.35 24.38
N THR A 445 12.43 -4.82 25.48
CA THR A 445 11.00 -4.97 25.80
C THR A 445 10.16 -3.98 25.00
N ILE A 446 9.20 -4.51 24.23
CA ILE A 446 8.20 -3.70 23.54
C ILE A 446 7.01 -3.44 24.47
N VAL A 447 6.52 -2.21 24.48
CA VAL A 447 5.39 -1.78 25.31
C VAL A 447 4.11 -1.55 24.49
N GLN A 448 4.24 -1.00 23.28
CA GLN A 448 3.13 -0.67 22.39
C GLN A 448 3.56 -0.73 20.92
N ALA A 449 2.61 -0.76 20.00
CA ALA A 449 2.87 -0.61 18.58
C ALA A 449 1.67 0.02 17.89
N TYR A 450 1.92 0.86 16.89
CA TYR A 450 0.91 1.60 16.15
C TYR A 450 1.31 1.71 14.68
N LYS A 451 0.38 2.17 13.85
CA LYS A 451 0.68 2.47 12.46
C LYS A 451 1.67 3.63 12.37
N ASN A 452 2.60 3.58 11.41
CA ASN A 452 3.65 4.57 11.18
C ASN A 452 3.13 6.03 11.11
N ILE A 453 1.95 6.24 10.54
CA ILE A 453 1.27 7.53 10.44
C ILE A 453 0.92 8.16 11.80
N ASP A 454 0.68 7.35 12.84
CA ASP A 454 0.32 7.84 14.16
C ASP A 454 1.54 8.42 14.92
N PHE A 455 2.75 8.22 14.39
CA PHE A 455 4.00 8.86 14.85
C PHE A 455 4.37 10.13 14.06
N GLU A 456 3.53 10.56 13.13
CA GLU A 456 3.77 11.77 12.34
C GLU A 456 3.16 12.99 13.01
N ARG A 457 3.84 14.14 12.86
CA ARG A 457 3.41 15.41 13.44
C ARG A 457 2.09 15.86 12.82
N GLN A 458 1.11 16.19 13.65
CA GLN A 458 -0.13 16.82 13.25
C GLN A 458 -0.14 18.30 13.62
N THR A 459 -0.77 19.10 12.77
CA THR A 459 -0.94 20.55 12.96
C THR A 459 -2.40 20.87 13.23
N VAL A 460 -2.63 21.70 14.25
CA VAL A 460 -3.94 22.26 14.57
C VAL A 460 -3.88 23.77 14.40
N VAL A 461 -4.70 24.30 13.49
CA VAL A 461 -4.90 25.73 13.31
C VAL A 461 -5.99 26.17 14.28
N ILE A 462 -5.65 27.06 15.22
CA ILE A 462 -6.61 27.63 16.18
C ILE A 462 -7.25 28.87 15.57
N THR A 463 -6.41 29.78 15.09
CA THR A 463 -6.79 30.98 14.34
C THR A 463 -5.75 31.24 13.24
N GLU A 464 -6.03 32.18 12.33
CA GLU A 464 -5.07 32.59 11.30
C GLU A 464 -3.75 33.02 11.97
N GLY A 465 -2.65 32.32 11.65
CA GLY A 465 -1.33 32.56 12.23
C GLY A 465 -1.07 31.93 13.61
N ASP A 466 -2.03 31.24 14.23
CA ASP A 466 -1.84 30.52 15.49
C ASP A 466 -2.00 29.00 15.29
N GLU A 467 -0.86 28.30 15.25
CA GLU A 467 -0.79 26.86 15.05
C GLU A 467 -0.22 26.16 16.30
N ARG A 468 -0.71 24.96 16.56
CA ARG A 468 -0.12 24.02 17.53
C ARG A 468 0.24 22.73 16.82
N TYR A 469 1.31 22.11 17.30
CA TYR A 469 1.76 20.82 16.79
C TYR A 469 1.72 19.78 17.90
N PHE A 470 1.36 18.56 17.54
CA PHE A 470 1.45 17.41 18.42
C PHE A 470 1.78 16.15 17.62
N TYR A 471 2.23 15.11 18.32
CA TYR A 471 2.38 13.78 17.78
C TYR A 471 1.34 12.91 18.49
N PRO A 472 0.46 12.18 17.78
CA PRO A 472 -0.50 11.28 18.41
C PRO A 472 0.19 10.23 19.29
N GLN A 473 1.36 9.75 18.85
CA GLN A 473 2.22 8.80 19.55
C GLN A 473 3.63 9.38 19.79
N HIS A 474 4.53 8.55 20.34
CA HIS A 474 5.92 8.92 20.63
C HIS A 474 6.64 9.60 19.45
N SER A 475 7.57 10.51 19.74
CA SER A 475 8.28 11.28 18.70
C SER A 475 9.74 10.87 18.50
N GLU A 476 10.32 10.14 19.46
CA GLU A 476 11.73 9.76 19.43
C GLU A 476 11.92 8.49 18.59
N LYS A 477 12.40 8.65 17.35
CA LYS A 477 12.64 7.52 16.44
C LYS A 477 14.07 6.98 16.61
N CYS A 478 14.22 5.66 16.54
CA CYS A 478 15.53 5.02 16.51
C CYS A 478 16.32 5.48 15.27
N TYR A 479 17.53 5.96 15.49
CA TYR A 479 18.38 6.47 14.41
C TYR A 479 18.69 5.39 13.36
N ASP A 480 19.08 4.20 13.82
CA ASP A 480 19.48 3.10 12.93
C ASP A 480 18.29 2.62 12.08
N CYS A 481 17.10 2.56 12.68
CA CYS A 481 15.86 2.33 11.94
C CYS A 481 15.64 3.36 10.83
N MET A 482 15.83 4.65 11.13
CA MET A 482 15.49 5.72 10.19
C MET A 482 16.53 5.95 9.10
N VAL A 483 17.80 5.64 9.39
CA VAL A 483 18.93 5.98 8.50
C VAL A 483 19.53 4.74 7.83
N ASN A 484 19.39 3.54 8.43
CA ASN A 484 20.04 2.33 7.95
C ASN A 484 19.07 1.14 7.87
N ILE A 485 18.18 1.15 6.86
CA ILE A 485 17.22 0.07 6.57
C ILE A 485 17.92 -1.30 6.37
N ALA A 486 19.20 -1.34 6.02
CA ALA A 486 19.96 -2.60 5.90
C ALA A 486 20.18 -3.33 7.26
N GLU A 487 19.79 -2.70 8.38
CA GLU A 487 19.88 -3.26 9.73
C GLU A 487 18.53 -3.74 10.29
N THR A 488 17.62 -4.15 9.40
CA THR A 488 16.38 -4.83 9.79
C THR A 488 16.35 -6.28 9.34
N TYR A 489 15.82 -7.15 10.20
CA TYR A 489 15.40 -8.51 9.86
C TYR A 489 14.09 -8.50 9.08
N ASP A 490 13.86 -9.56 8.31
CA ASP A 490 12.66 -9.75 7.51
C ASP A 490 11.41 -9.88 8.40
N ILE A 491 10.33 -9.20 8.02
CA ILE A 491 9.07 -9.25 8.77
C ILE A 491 8.43 -10.65 8.67
N ASP A 492 8.63 -11.38 7.58
CA ASP A 492 8.16 -12.77 7.47
C ASP A 492 8.78 -13.64 8.58
N GLU A 493 10.04 -13.40 8.94
CA GLU A 493 10.71 -14.08 10.05
C GLU A 493 10.10 -13.70 11.41
N ILE A 494 9.69 -12.43 11.58
CA ILE A 494 8.98 -11.97 12.78
C ILE A 494 7.62 -12.65 12.91
N ILE A 495 6.87 -12.75 11.81
CA ILE A 495 5.58 -13.43 11.75
C ILE A 495 5.76 -14.92 12.07
N LYS A 496 6.73 -15.59 11.44
CA LYS A 496 7.08 -17.01 11.69
C LYS A 496 7.63 -17.26 13.11
N GLY A 497 8.09 -16.21 13.78
CA GLY A 497 8.65 -16.24 15.13
C GLY A 497 10.08 -16.77 15.19
N LYS A 498 10.80 -16.80 14.07
CA LYS A 498 12.16 -17.33 13.95
C LYS A 498 12.96 -16.44 13.04
N VAL A 499 14.03 -15.85 13.57
CA VAL A 499 14.87 -14.86 12.88
C VAL A 499 16.23 -15.45 12.57
N THR A 500 16.75 -15.22 11.36
CA THR A 500 18.07 -15.68 10.94
C THR A 500 19.12 -14.61 11.24
N ILE A 501 20.01 -14.89 12.18
CA ILE A 501 21.03 -13.96 12.70
C ILE A 501 22.41 -14.41 12.26
N TYR A 502 23.25 -13.48 11.77
CA TYR A 502 24.64 -13.78 11.48
C TYR A 502 25.48 -13.71 12.76
N ASN A 503 26.01 -14.86 13.20
CA ASN A 503 26.91 -14.92 14.34
C ASN A 503 28.34 -14.64 13.88
N THR A 504 28.87 -13.48 14.24
CA THR A 504 30.23 -13.05 13.85
C THR A 504 31.34 -13.90 14.45
N ASN A 505 31.12 -14.51 15.62
CA ASN A 505 32.11 -15.37 16.28
C ASN A 505 32.24 -16.72 15.58
N GLU A 506 31.11 -17.31 15.18
CA GLU A 506 31.06 -18.60 14.49
C GLU A 506 31.17 -18.47 12.97
N LYS A 507 31.03 -17.24 12.44
CA LYS A 507 30.96 -16.91 11.01
C LYS A 507 29.87 -17.69 10.28
N ASP A 508 28.75 -17.93 10.96
CA ASP A 508 27.64 -18.73 10.47
C ASP A 508 26.29 -18.09 10.81
N PHE A 509 25.24 -18.48 10.09
CA PHE A 509 23.87 -18.05 10.35
C PHE A 509 23.20 -18.98 11.35
N GLN A 510 22.66 -18.41 12.42
CA GLN A 510 21.91 -19.11 13.46
C GLN A 510 20.46 -18.64 13.50
N THR A 511 19.55 -19.50 13.95
CA THR A 511 18.14 -19.14 14.13
C THR A 511 17.87 -18.74 15.58
N LYS A 512 17.38 -17.52 15.80
CA LYS A 512 16.85 -17.06 17.09
C LYS A 512 15.33 -17.25 17.14
N ASP A 513 14.85 -17.95 18.16
CA ASP A 513 13.41 -18.12 18.40
C ASP A 513 12.87 -16.93 19.18
N ILE A 514 11.91 -16.21 18.58
CA ILE A 514 11.25 -15.05 19.19
C ILE A 514 9.77 -15.29 19.44
N ARG A 515 9.28 -16.54 19.38
CA ARG A 515 7.85 -16.89 19.47
C ARG A 515 7.18 -16.39 20.75
N ASN A 516 7.93 -16.37 21.86
CA ASN A 516 7.44 -15.99 23.18
C ASN A 516 7.86 -14.56 23.60
N THR A 517 8.31 -13.73 22.67
CA THR A 517 8.75 -12.36 22.96
C THR A 517 7.59 -11.37 23.02
N THR A 518 7.80 -10.25 23.73
CA THR A 518 6.85 -9.12 23.75
C THR A 518 6.72 -8.48 22.37
N LEU A 519 7.81 -8.41 21.61
CA LEU A 519 7.83 -7.96 20.22
C LEU A 519 6.78 -8.67 19.38
N ARG A 520 6.88 -10.00 19.27
CA ARG A 520 5.97 -10.77 18.41
C ARG A 520 4.53 -10.67 18.87
N LYS A 521 4.29 -10.70 20.18
CA LYS A 521 2.94 -10.56 20.75
C LYS A 521 2.31 -9.22 20.38
N ILE A 522 3.01 -8.11 20.63
CA ILE A 522 2.49 -6.76 20.41
C ILE A 522 2.38 -6.47 18.91
N TYR A 523 3.34 -6.92 18.10
CA TYR A 523 3.32 -6.77 16.65
C TYR A 523 2.10 -7.48 16.02
N LEU A 524 1.89 -8.77 16.30
CA LEU A 524 0.74 -9.51 15.74
C LEU A 524 -0.60 -8.96 16.21
N THR A 525 -0.70 -8.56 17.48
CA THR A 525 -1.91 -7.92 18.03
C THR A 525 -2.19 -6.60 17.31
N SER A 526 -1.16 -5.77 17.11
CA SER A 526 -1.30 -4.46 16.49
C SER A 526 -1.59 -4.54 15.00
N LEU A 527 -0.91 -5.43 14.26
CA LEU A 527 -1.19 -5.66 12.84
C LEU A 527 -2.65 -6.08 12.63
N ALA A 528 -3.16 -7.01 13.45
CA ALA A 528 -4.55 -7.44 13.41
C ALA A 528 -5.54 -6.31 13.75
N ARG A 529 -5.25 -5.53 14.79
CA ARG A 529 -6.04 -4.35 15.16
C ARG A 529 -6.14 -3.36 14.01
N GLU A 530 -5.01 -2.92 13.47
CA GLU A 530 -4.99 -1.91 12.41
C GLU A 530 -5.69 -2.42 11.13
N LYS A 531 -5.53 -3.71 10.78
CA LYS A 531 -6.24 -4.32 9.63
C LYS A 531 -7.76 -4.41 9.82
N TYR A 532 -8.24 -4.53 11.06
CA TYR A 532 -9.67 -4.54 11.38
C TYR A 532 -10.26 -3.13 11.41
N ASP A 533 -9.50 -2.18 11.95
CA ASP A 533 -9.89 -0.78 12.08
C ASP A 533 -9.82 -0.02 10.75
N LEU A 534 -9.22 -0.63 9.72
CA LEU A 534 -9.14 -0.09 8.37
C LEU A 534 -10.53 -0.05 7.70
N TYR A 535 -10.85 1.12 7.11
CA TYR A 535 -12.09 1.28 6.35
C TYR A 535 -12.11 0.41 5.09
N ARG A 536 -12.95 -0.63 5.09
CA ARG A 536 -13.24 -1.43 3.90
C ARG A 536 -14.46 -0.85 3.19
N THR A 537 -14.22 -0.08 2.11
CA THR A 537 -15.29 0.37 1.17
C THR A 537 -16.12 -0.78 0.65
N ASN A 538 -15.52 -1.98 0.60
CA ASN A 538 -16.14 -3.20 0.14
C ASN A 538 -16.71 -4.10 1.25
N ASN A 539 -17.22 -3.52 2.34
CA ASN A 539 -18.38 -4.13 3.01
C ASN A 539 -19.65 -4.05 2.12
N TYR A 540 -19.49 -4.19 0.81
CA TYR A 540 -20.56 -4.62 -0.06
C TYR A 540 -20.97 -6.00 0.46
N PHE A 541 -22.16 -6.06 1.04
CA PHE A 541 -22.85 -7.25 1.53
C PHE A 541 -22.49 -7.70 2.96
N GLY A 542 -23.08 -7.03 3.95
CA GLY A 542 -23.39 -7.58 5.28
C GLY A 542 -24.06 -6.49 6.14
N ASN A 543 -25.29 -6.64 6.65
CA ASN A 543 -26.14 -7.83 6.86
C ASN A 543 -27.23 -8.06 5.81
#